data_AF-A0A953Z623-F1
#
_entry.id   AF-A0A953Z623-F1
#
_cell.length_a   1.000
_cell.length_b   1.000
_cell.length_c   1.000
_cell.angle_alpha   90.00
_cell.angle_beta   90.00
_cell.angle_gamma   90.00
#
_symmetry.space_group_name_H-M   'P 1'
#
loop_
_entity.id
_entity.type
_entity.pdbx_description
1 polymer ?
#
loop_
_entity_poly.entity_id
_entity_poly.type
_entity_poly.pdbx_seq_one_letter_code
_entity_poly.pdbx_strand_id
1 'polypeptide(L)'
;PGGHLFVSTINRTRRATLLAVWLAESIGLIPKGTHDPARFVRPDELIAFAESAGLEPVAWQGEAVDVWSTLRERAIVLRRGSSLGVGYCCWLRKEDES
;
A
#
# COMPACT_ATOMS: atom_id res chain seq x y z
N PRO A 1 -10.30 22.34 14.15
CA PRO A 1 -10.34 20.86 14.00
C PRO A 1 -9.37 20.35 12.89
N GLY A 2 -8.22 19.74 13.24
CA GLY A 2 -7.17 19.28 12.30
C GLY A 2 -6.93 17.76 12.36
N GLY A 3 -7.86 16.96 11.85
CA GLY A 3 -7.81 15.49 11.91
C GLY A 3 -6.72 14.86 11.03
N HIS A 4 -6.22 13.68 11.41
CA HIS A 4 -5.21 12.93 10.66
C HIS A 4 -5.72 11.54 10.25
N LEU A 5 -5.39 11.11 9.04
CA LEU A 5 -5.66 9.78 8.52
C LEU A 5 -4.36 9.15 8.00
N PHE A 6 -4.07 7.92 8.40
CA PHE A 6 -2.94 7.14 7.89
C PHE A 6 -3.46 5.99 7.04
N VAL A 7 -2.96 5.89 5.81
CA VAL A 7 -3.35 4.84 4.85
C VAL A 7 -2.11 4.03 4.49
N SER A 8 -2.19 2.70 4.57
CA SER A 8 -1.17 1.76 4.06
C SER A 8 -1.84 0.85 3.04
N THR A 9 -1.25 0.72 1.85
CA THR A 9 -1.83 -0.09 0.76
C THR A 9 -0.75 -0.57 -0.22
N ILE A 10 -1.12 -1.53 -1.06
CA ILE A 10 -0.31 -2.02 -2.18
C ILE A 10 -0.64 -1.19 -3.42
N ASN A 11 0.40 -0.78 -4.16
CA ASN A 11 0.24 -0.03 -5.38
C ASN A 11 -0.17 -0.94 -6.54
N ARG A 12 -1.10 -0.48 -7.39
CA ARG A 12 -1.48 -1.17 -8.63
C ARG A 12 -0.41 -0.99 -9.71
N THR A 13 0.73 -1.65 -9.54
CA THR A 13 1.79 -1.74 -10.55
C THR A 13 2.03 -3.19 -10.97
N ARG A 14 2.55 -3.40 -12.18
CA ARG A 14 2.97 -4.73 -12.64
C ARG A 14 3.99 -5.38 -11.69
N ARG A 15 4.87 -4.58 -11.07
CA ARG A 15 5.86 -5.08 -10.10
C ARG A 15 5.18 -5.61 -8.85
N ALA A 16 4.25 -4.85 -8.28
CA ALA A 16 3.48 -5.26 -7.11
C ALA A 16 2.64 -6.51 -7.40
N THR A 17 2.00 -6.58 -8.58
CA THR A 17 1.23 -7.75 -8.99
C THR A 17 2.08 -9.01 -9.12
N LEU A 18 3.20 -8.95 -9.84
CA LEU A 18 4.11 -10.09 -10.00
C LEU A 18 4.62 -10.57 -8.64
N LEU A 19 4.97 -9.62 -7.77
CA LEU A 19 5.48 -9.93 -6.46
C LEU A 19 4.39 -10.54 -5.55
N ALA A 20 3.16 -10.04 -5.60
CA ALA A 20 2.02 -10.63 -4.88
C ALA A 20 1.72 -12.06 -5.35
N VAL A 21 1.77 -12.32 -6.65
CA VAL A 21 1.61 -13.67 -7.23
C VAL A 21 2.75 -14.58 -6.75
N TRP A 22 4.00 -14.16 -6.88
CA TRP A 22 5.16 -14.94 -6.45
C TRP A 22 5.14 -15.25 -4.94
N LEU A 23 4.75 -14.27 -4.11
CA LEU A 23 4.56 -14.48 -2.67
C LEU A 23 3.43 -15.48 -2.39
N ALA A 24 2.30 -15.37 -3.09
CA ALA A 24 1.18 -16.29 -2.92
C ALA A 24 1.59 -17.74 -3.24
N GLU A 25 2.36 -17.94 -4.31
CA GLU A 25 2.91 -19.25 -4.69
C GLU A 25 3.93 -19.76 -3.66
N SER A 26 4.87 -18.90 -3.23
CA SER A 26 5.98 -19.29 -2.36
C SER A 26 5.53 -19.67 -0.94
N ILE A 27 4.47 -19.03 -0.44
CA ILE A 27 4.03 -19.21 0.95
C ILE A 27 2.90 -20.26 1.03
N GLY A 28 2.14 -20.46 -0.06
CA GLY A 28 1.07 -21.45 -0.15
C GLY A 28 -0.12 -21.21 0.79
N LEU A 29 -0.17 -20.05 1.47
CA LEU A 29 -1.12 -19.75 2.53
C LEU A 29 -2.35 -18.95 2.06
N ILE A 30 -2.34 -18.40 0.85
CA ILE A 30 -3.37 -17.43 0.44
C ILE A 30 -4.31 -18.08 -0.59
N PRO A 31 -5.61 -18.23 -0.29
CA PRO A 31 -6.58 -18.81 -1.21
C PRO A 31 -6.54 -18.15 -2.59
N LYS A 32 -6.72 -18.95 -3.65
CA LYS A 32 -6.86 -18.39 -5.01
C LYS A 32 -8.00 -17.36 -5.00
N GLY A 33 -7.70 -16.12 -5.38
CA GLY A 33 -8.67 -15.01 -5.42
C GLY A 33 -8.54 -13.95 -4.33
N THR A 34 -7.68 -14.12 -3.30
CA THR A 34 -7.48 -13.08 -2.27
C THR A 34 -6.54 -11.95 -2.71
N HIS A 35 -5.87 -12.09 -3.87
CA HIS A 35 -5.01 -11.07 -4.46
C HIS A 35 -5.53 -10.66 -5.83
N ASP A 36 -6.74 -10.12 -5.91
CA ASP A 36 -7.16 -9.41 -7.13
C ASP A 36 -6.32 -8.13 -7.24
N PRO A 37 -5.31 -8.08 -8.14
CA PRO A 37 -4.44 -6.92 -8.24
C PRO A 37 -5.20 -5.70 -8.74
N ALA A 38 -6.40 -5.87 -9.33
CA ALA A 38 -7.26 -4.78 -9.73
C ALA A 38 -7.77 -3.97 -8.52
N ARG A 39 -7.78 -4.55 -7.32
CA ARG A 39 -8.22 -3.85 -6.09
C ARG A 39 -7.13 -3.02 -5.42
N PHE A 40 -5.88 -3.14 -5.84
CA PHE A 40 -4.78 -2.30 -5.35
C PHE A 40 -5.04 -0.84 -5.70
N VAL A 41 -4.61 0.10 -4.88
CA VAL A 41 -4.91 1.54 -5.09
C VAL A 41 -3.65 2.21 -5.62
N ARG A 42 -3.79 3.00 -6.68
CA ARG A 42 -2.67 3.82 -7.17
C ARG A 42 -2.56 5.11 -6.35
N PRO A 43 -1.35 5.68 -6.19
CA PRO A 43 -1.18 6.95 -5.49
C PRO A 43 -2.09 8.07 -6.03
N ASP A 44 -2.27 8.16 -7.36
CA ASP A 44 -3.16 9.14 -8.00
C ASP A 44 -4.64 8.93 -7.62
N GLU A 45 -5.08 7.68 -7.49
CA GLU A 45 -6.44 7.35 -7.06
C GLU A 45 -6.65 7.70 -5.58
N LEU A 46 -5.65 7.44 -4.73
CA LEU A 46 -5.73 7.82 -3.32
C LEU A 46 -5.80 9.34 -3.14
N ILE A 47 -5.03 10.10 -3.93
CA ILE A 47 -5.08 11.56 -3.90
C ILE A 47 -6.48 12.04 -4.29
N ALA A 48 -7.06 11.52 -5.38
CA ALA A 48 -8.41 11.88 -5.79
C ALA A 48 -9.47 11.58 -4.70
N PHE A 49 -9.35 10.43 -4.01
CA PHE A 49 -10.22 10.12 -2.88
C PHE A 49 -10.02 11.08 -1.71
N ALA A 50 -8.78 11.41 -1.37
CA ALA A 50 -8.45 12.33 -0.29
C ALA A 50 -9.00 13.74 -0.58
N GLU A 51 -8.77 14.26 -1.78
CA GLU A 51 -9.27 15.56 -2.23
C GLU A 51 -10.81 15.62 -2.16
N SER A 52 -11.49 14.58 -2.63
CA SER A 52 -12.96 14.50 -2.55
C SER A 52 -13.51 14.48 -1.11
N ALA A 53 -12.67 14.13 -0.15
CA ALA A 53 -12.99 14.10 1.28
C ALA A 53 -12.48 15.32 2.05
N GLY A 54 -11.89 16.32 1.37
CA GLY A 54 -11.29 17.50 2.00
C GLY A 54 -10.03 17.16 2.82
N LEU A 55 -9.28 16.15 2.38
CA LEU A 55 -8.03 15.72 3.00
C LEU A 55 -6.84 16.05 2.08
N GLU A 56 -5.75 16.49 2.70
CA GLU A 56 -4.52 16.80 2.00
C GLU A 56 -3.39 15.82 2.37
N PRO A 57 -2.60 15.34 1.39
CA PRO A 57 -1.43 14.54 1.66
C PRO A 57 -0.28 15.35 2.25
N VAL A 58 0.19 14.92 3.42
CA VAL A 58 1.30 15.53 4.16
C VAL A 58 2.62 14.83 3.85
N ALA A 59 2.61 13.48 3.85
CA ALA A 59 3.82 12.70 3.65
C ALA A 59 3.53 11.35 3.01
N TRP A 60 4.52 10.85 2.26
CA TRP A 60 4.51 9.54 1.61
C TRP A 60 5.70 8.72 2.06
N GLN A 61 5.49 7.43 2.23
CA GLN A 61 6.55 6.47 2.48
C GLN A 61 6.34 5.26 1.58
N GLY A 62 7.33 4.96 0.73
CA GLY A 62 7.33 3.73 -0.04
C GLY A 62 7.60 2.51 0.83
N GLU A 63 7.12 1.36 0.39
CA GLU A 63 7.31 0.08 1.05
C GLU A 63 7.76 -0.95 0.02
N ALA A 64 8.67 -1.81 0.43
CA ALA A 64 9.17 -2.93 -0.35
C ALA A 64 8.97 -4.22 0.44
N VAL A 65 8.81 -5.33 -0.26
CA VAL A 65 8.73 -6.63 0.41
C VAL A 65 10.10 -7.03 0.93
N ASP A 66 10.14 -7.45 2.19
CA ASP A 66 11.26 -8.15 2.77
C ASP A 66 11.10 -9.64 2.50
N VAL A 67 11.75 -10.12 1.44
CA VAL A 67 11.65 -11.50 0.97
C VAL A 67 12.13 -12.49 2.05
N TRP A 68 13.22 -12.16 2.76
CA TRP A 68 13.80 -13.08 3.74
C TRP A 68 12.86 -13.27 4.94
N SER A 69 12.42 -12.17 5.52
CA SER A 69 11.49 -12.19 6.65
C SER A 69 10.15 -12.81 6.24
N THR A 70 9.68 -12.51 5.03
CA THR A 70 8.42 -13.06 4.49
C THR A 70 8.44 -14.59 4.35
N LEU A 71 9.53 -15.15 3.81
CA LEU A 71 9.68 -16.60 3.68
C LEU A 71 9.83 -17.28 5.05
N ARG A 72 10.61 -16.67 5.95
CA ARG A 72 10.86 -17.20 7.30
C ARG A 72 9.59 -17.22 8.17
N GLU A 73 8.83 -16.14 8.15
CA GLU A 73 7.65 -15.94 9.02
C GLU A 73 6.35 -16.46 8.39
N ARG A 74 6.42 -16.85 7.10
CA ARG A 74 5.27 -17.28 6.29
C ARG A 74 4.13 -16.26 6.29
N ALA A 75 4.47 -14.97 6.31
CA ALA A 75 3.53 -13.85 6.25
C ALA A 75 4.13 -12.73 5.40
N ILE A 76 3.31 -11.89 4.76
CA ILE A 76 3.84 -10.77 3.96
C ILE A 76 4.45 -9.74 4.91
N VAL A 77 5.77 -9.57 4.84
CA VAL A 77 6.52 -8.57 5.61
C VAL A 77 6.94 -7.45 4.69
N LEU A 78 6.50 -6.23 5.01
CA LEU A 78 6.89 -5.01 4.33
C LEU A 78 7.96 -4.27 5.15
N ARG A 79 8.95 -3.73 4.45
CA ARG A 79 9.97 -2.84 5.01
C ARG A 79 9.90 -1.48 4.31
N ARG A 80 10.43 -0.45 4.96
CA ARG A 80 10.58 0.87 4.34
C ARG A 80 11.35 0.75 3.02
N GLY A 81 10.78 1.33 1.99
CA GLY A 81 11.31 1.39 0.63
C GLY A 81 11.45 2.84 0.16
N SER A 82 12.37 3.08 -0.77
CA SER A 82 12.57 4.39 -1.40
C SER A 82 11.62 4.66 -2.57
N SER A 83 10.75 3.71 -2.92
CA SER A 83 9.85 3.78 -4.07
C SER A 83 8.43 3.42 -3.66
N LEU A 84 7.44 4.11 -4.25
CA LEU A 84 6.02 3.80 -4.10
C LEU A 84 5.58 2.62 -4.98
N GLY A 85 6.51 1.96 -5.68
CA GLY A 85 6.20 1.00 -6.75
C GLY A 85 5.67 -0.37 -6.28
N VAL A 86 5.75 -0.70 -4.99
CA VAL A 86 5.24 -1.96 -4.43
C VAL A 86 4.14 -1.68 -3.42
N GLY A 87 4.50 -1.23 -2.21
CA GLY A 87 3.54 -0.72 -1.24
C GLY A 87 3.84 0.75 -0.94
N TYR A 88 2.91 1.41 -0.29
CA TYR A 88 3.13 2.73 0.26
C TYR A 88 2.21 3.03 1.44
N CYS A 89 2.70 3.92 2.30
CA CYS A 89 1.92 4.62 3.29
C CYS A 89 1.76 6.10 2.91
N CYS A 90 0.59 6.67 3.18
CA CYS A 90 0.31 8.09 3.06
C CYS A 90 -0.28 8.62 4.37
N TRP A 91 0.25 9.74 4.84
CA TRP A 91 -0.34 10.53 5.92
C TRP A 91 -1.14 11.68 5.31
N LEU A 92 -2.42 11.71 5.64
CA LEU A 92 -3.39 12.71 5.20
C LEU A 92 -3.83 13.56 6.40
N ARG A 93 -4.18 14.82 6.16
CA ARG A 93 -4.70 15.75 7.17
C ARG A 93 -5.94 16.47 6.65
N LYS A 94 -6.93 16.66 7.50
CA LYS A 94 -8.09 17.51 7.22
C LYS A 94 -7.75 18.96 7.55
N GLU A 95 -8.03 19.88 6.64
CA GLU A 95 -7.92 21.30 6.93
C GLU A 95 -8.94 21.73 8.00
N ASP A 96 -8.53 22.66 8.86
CA ASP A 96 -9.41 23.28 9.83
C ASP A 96 -10.44 24.15 9.10
N GLU A 97 -11.73 23.77 9.12
CA GLU A 97 -12.81 24.69 8.74
C GLU A 97 -12.70 25.95 9.63
N SER A 98 -12.38 27.08 8.99
CA SER A 98 -12.27 28.40 9.62
C SER A 98 -13.64 29.06 9.72
#